data_AF-A0AAN7WEH3-F1
#
_entry.id   AF-A0AAN7WEH3-F1
#
_cell.length_a   1.000
_cell.length_b   1.000
_cell.length_c   1.000
_cell.angle_alpha   90.00
_cell.angle_beta   90.00
_cell.angle_gamma   90.00
#
_symmetry.space_group_name_H-M   'P 1'
#
loop_
_entity.id
_entity.type
_entity.pdbx_description
1 polymer ?
#
loop_
_entity_poly.entity_id
_entity_poly.type
_entity_poly.pdbx_seq_one_letter_code
_entity_poly.pdbx_strand_id
1 'polypeptide(L)'
;MTLNTVELYGGAITTVLPDGFLDVSLLREVPDTQEVYVNSRDPSAPVSNDGLGYNESIIFDLLQRVEVVDDRMALDFHLKEISDLNGSSDWKMLKYDNGAHSVLSSTAAGIVPQTCILLESVAKWGKVNEPPRVLLSCVGLLRLKDVDTDVLITVNVPLDSKRFADETLTITDPQDSKFSIPARVYVAYQLLQEIVTWNKRKRAIWILTTVAIGILLFWKLFNNSKGSDLQALLQNLPKEISQSINNAYSNQQSDEDIIRRFEELSELLKTKQEDQTKQFERQRRILEKKIKELKKLPSDATLREKLVYSFEYDSLRKFPAFIWQTYDKPVINRRTVQDDLADSDSDSNNNSNNQGISEELASNKANWDEKNPGFVHEIFNEDIIYAMVRHYYASVPEVIEAYNALPTKILKIDFFKYLILLARGGLYADMDTVPLQPIPNWIPGDVDPRKIGLIIGIEHDAQDNSWKNDYVRRLQFGTWIIQAKPGHPAIREIVAQITETTLKRKRDNELNLNFRNDLNIMSWTGSGVWTDILFTYFNDYLRSGIARKVTWKEFHNLKTPKVLSDVLIFPEFTFNAPNTITNDDPHKILYFTTHDNAKFWKIVSKVGDVKDA
;
A
#
# COMPACT_ATOMS: atom_id res chain seq x y z
N MET A 1 -27.05 -18.10 -2.15
CA MET A 1 -25.79 -17.40 -2.47
C MET A 1 -25.00 -18.25 -3.44
N THR A 2 -24.65 -17.71 -4.60
CA THR A 2 -23.74 -18.37 -5.56
C THR A 2 -22.32 -18.12 -5.07
N LEU A 3 -21.51 -19.18 -4.95
CA LEU A 3 -20.18 -19.13 -4.34
C LEU A 3 -19.14 -19.67 -5.33
N ASN A 4 -18.09 -18.90 -5.57
CA ASN A 4 -16.97 -19.29 -6.42
C ASN A 4 -15.77 -19.68 -5.58
N THR A 5 -15.05 -20.70 -6.05
CA THR A 5 -13.78 -21.08 -5.41
C THR A 5 -12.75 -20.01 -5.67
N VAL A 6 -12.05 -19.59 -4.62
CA VAL A 6 -10.91 -18.67 -4.70
C VAL A 6 -9.67 -19.31 -4.10
N GLU A 7 -8.52 -18.97 -4.67
CA GLU A 7 -7.19 -19.37 -4.20
C GLU A 7 -6.62 -18.26 -3.33
N LEU A 8 -6.12 -18.62 -2.16
CA LEU A 8 -5.48 -17.75 -1.19
C LEU A 8 -4.00 -18.14 -1.07
N TYR A 9 -3.12 -17.17 -0.81
CA TYR A 9 -1.69 -17.39 -0.58
C TYR A 9 -1.03 -18.18 -1.72
N GLY A 10 -1.24 -17.73 -2.95
CA GLY A 10 -0.67 -18.37 -4.15
C GLY A 10 -1.19 -19.79 -4.42
N GLY A 11 -2.41 -20.10 -3.95
CA GLY A 11 -3.06 -21.40 -4.15
C GLY A 11 -2.79 -22.43 -3.05
N ALA A 12 -2.04 -22.08 -2.01
CA ALA A 12 -1.78 -22.96 -0.87
C ALA A 12 -3.05 -23.24 -0.05
N ILE A 13 -3.98 -22.28 -0.01
CA ILE A 13 -5.28 -22.40 0.66
C ILE A 13 -6.37 -22.09 -0.36
N THR A 14 -7.51 -22.77 -0.28
CA THR A 14 -8.67 -22.47 -1.13
C THR A 14 -9.93 -22.30 -0.29
N THR A 15 -10.75 -21.32 -0.64
CA THR A 15 -12.03 -21.07 0.02
C THR A 15 -13.10 -20.68 -1.00
N VAL A 16 -14.24 -20.17 -0.54
CA VAL A 16 -15.31 -19.64 -1.37
C VAL A 16 -15.65 -18.21 -1.04
N LEU A 17 -15.95 -17.44 -2.08
CA LEU A 17 -16.49 -16.09 -1.94
C LEU A 17 -17.68 -15.89 -2.88
N PRO A 18 -18.61 -14.98 -2.55
CA PRO A 18 -19.70 -14.60 -3.45
C PRO A 18 -19.19 -13.84 -4.68
N ASP A 19 -19.99 -13.83 -5.74
CA ASP A 19 -19.72 -12.98 -6.91
C ASP A 19 -19.64 -11.49 -6.55
N GLY A 20 -18.73 -10.76 -7.20
CA GLY A 20 -18.56 -9.32 -7.01
C GLY A 20 -17.71 -8.91 -5.81
N PHE A 21 -17.01 -9.86 -5.16
CA PHE A 21 -15.90 -9.53 -4.26
C PHE A 21 -14.60 -9.42 -5.07
N LEU A 22 -13.90 -8.31 -4.89
CA LEU A 22 -12.62 -8.02 -5.53
C LEU A 22 -11.48 -8.24 -4.55
N ASP A 23 -10.45 -8.95 -4.98
CA ASP A 23 -9.19 -9.07 -4.25
C ASP A 23 -8.48 -7.71 -4.22
N VAL A 24 -8.22 -7.21 -3.02
CA VAL A 24 -7.58 -5.92 -2.75
C VAL A 24 -6.10 -5.94 -3.11
N SER A 25 -5.44 -7.10 -3.13
CA SER A 25 -4.03 -7.26 -3.55
C SER A 25 -3.81 -6.76 -4.99
N LEU A 26 -4.87 -6.82 -5.82
CA LEU A 26 -4.90 -6.29 -7.18
C LEU A 26 -4.79 -4.76 -7.22
N LEU A 27 -5.28 -4.08 -6.17
CA LEU A 27 -5.35 -2.61 -6.08
C LEU A 27 -4.23 -2.01 -5.23
N ARG A 28 -3.84 -2.65 -4.14
CA ARG A 28 -2.84 -2.17 -3.17
C ARG A 28 -2.11 -3.33 -2.50
N GLU A 29 -0.97 -3.03 -1.91
CA GLU A 29 -0.24 -4.01 -1.09
C GLU A 29 -1.06 -4.32 0.17
N VAL A 30 -1.21 -5.61 0.45
CA VAL A 30 -1.77 -6.16 1.69
C VAL A 30 -0.62 -6.86 2.43
N PRO A 31 -0.61 -6.88 3.77
CA PRO A 31 0.41 -7.60 4.53
C PRO A 31 0.58 -9.04 4.03
N ASP A 32 1.82 -9.57 4.06
CA ASP A 32 2.13 -10.91 3.52
C ASP A 32 1.29 -12.04 4.15
N THR A 33 0.84 -11.86 5.40
CA THR A 33 0.00 -12.82 6.12
C THR A 33 -1.48 -12.67 5.79
N GLN A 34 -1.87 -11.64 5.05
CA GLN A 34 -3.25 -11.26 4.80
C GLN A 34 -3.69 -11.44 3.35
N GLU A 35 -4.93 -11.89 3.19
CA GLU A 35 -5.68 -11.81 1.94
C GLU A 35 -6.96 -11.03 2.19
N VAL A 36 -7.18 -9.95 1.43
CA VAL A 36 -8.27 -9.01 1.69
C VAL A 36 -9.17 -8.90 0.48
N TYR A 37 -10.47 -9.08 0.70
CA TYR A 37 -11.49 -8.97 -0.33
C TYR A 37 -12.51 -7.90 0.06
N VAL A 38 -12.90 -7.07 -0.90
CA VAL A 38 -13.93 -6.04 -0.71
C VAL A 38 -15.08 -6.25 -1.68
N ASN A 39 -16.30 -6.00 -1.21
CA ASN A 39 -17.46 -6.03 -2.07
C ASN A 39 -17.39 -4.87 -3.07
N SER A 40 -17.21 -5.18 -4.36
CA SER A 40 -17.05 -4.22 -5.46
C SER A 40 -18.29 -4.17 -6.38
N ARG A 41 -19.45 -4.62 -5.88
CA ARG A 41 -20.71 -4.59 -6.64
C ARG A 41 -21.16 -3.15 -6.87
N ASP A 42 -21.66 -2.87 -8.06
CA ASP A 42 -22.22 -1.56 -8.40
C ASP A 42 -23.49 -1.30 -7.59
N PRO A 43 -23.55 -0.24 -6.75
CA PRO A 43 -24.75 0.14 -6.00
C PRO A 43 -25.96 0.47 -6.89
N SER A 44 -25.72 0.76 -8.16
CA SER A 44 -26.72 1.10 -9.18
C SER A 44 -27.32 -0.16 -9.85
N ALA A 45 -26.69 -1.32 -9.67
CA ALA A 45 -27.14 -2.60 -10.22
C ALA A 45 -28.21 -3.27 -9.33
N PRO A 46 -29.05 -4.17 -9.87
CA PRO A 46 -30.08 -4.85 -9.10
C PRO A 46 -29.51 -5.53 -7.86
N VAL A 47 -30.22 -5.43 -6.72
CA VAL A 47 -29.80 -6.06 -5.47
C VAL A 47 -29.65 -7.56 -5.70
N SER A 48 -28.45 -8.07 -5.42
CA SER A 48 -28.14 -9.48 -5.47
C SER A 48 -29.06 -10.28 -4.53
N ASN A 49 -29.55 -11.43 -4.99
CA ASN A 49 -30.42 -12.34 -4.20
C ASN A 49 -29.69 -13.02 -3.01
N ASP A 50 -28.45 -12.65 -2.72
CA ASP A 50 -27.67 -13.25 -1.65
C ASP A 50 -27.83 -12.59 -0.28
N GLY A 51 -28.47 -11.41 -0.20
CA GLY A 51 -28.75 -10.72 1.05
C GLY A 51 -27.59 -9.91 1.63
N LEU A 52 -26.46 -9.80 0.90
CA LEU A 52 -25.37 -8.88 1.20
C LEU A 52 -25.67 -7.49 0.58
N GLY A 53 -25.01 -6.46 1.10
CA GLY A 53 -25.06 -5.12 0.54
C GLY A 53 -23.92 -4.87 -0.44
N TYR A 54 -23.26 -3.72 -0.30
CA TYR A 54 -22.25 -3.20 -1.25
C TYR A 54 -20.97 -2.71 -0.57
N ASN A 55 -20.76 -2.99 0.72
CA ASN A 55 -19.64 -2.42 1.48
C ASN A 55 -19.01 -3.37 2.51
N GLU A 56 -19.28 -4.67 2.40
CA GLU A 56 -18.61 -5.69 3.21
C GLU A 56 -17.15 -5.82 2.80
N SER A 57 -16.31 -6.15 3.78
CA SER A 57 -14.93 -6.59 3.54
C SER A 57 -14.66 -7.89 4.28
N ILE A 58 -13.80 -8.73 3.70
CA ILE A 58 -13.40 -10.02 4.24
C ILE A 58 -11.87 -10.01 4.32
N ILE A 59 -11.33 -10.35 5.47
CA ILE A 59 -9.90 -10.45 5.73
C ILE A 59 -9.61 -11.87 6.18
N PHE A 60 -8.66 -12.52 5.53
CA PHE A 60 -8.03 -13.75 6.00
C PHE A 60 -6.65 -13.39 6.51
N ASP A 61 -6.30 -13.77 7.73
CA ASP A 61 -5.00 -13.49 8.33
C ASP A 61 -4.37 -14.75 8.93
N LEU A 62 -3.09 -14.99 8.62
CA LEU A 62 -2.30 -16.09 9.16
C LEU A 62 -1.50 -15.57 10.36
N LEU A 63 -1.98 -15.87 11.56
CA LEU A 63 -1.37 -15.43 12.81
C LEU A 63 -0.58 -16.56 13.47
N GLN A 64 0.39 -16.17 14.29
CA GLN A 64 1.06 -17.12 15.17
C GLN A 64 0.05 -17.75 16.12
N ARG A 65 0.12 -19.07 16.29
CA ARG A 65 -0.78 -19.77 17.21
C ARG A 65 -0.57 -19.32 18.65
N VAL A 66 -1.67 -18.95 19.32
CA VAL A 66 -1.65 -18.51 20.71
C VAL A 66 -1.53 -19.72 21.66
N GLU A 67 -0.60 -19.65 22.61
CA GLU A 67 -0.38 -20.70 23.61
C GLU A 67 -1.42 -20.66 24.73
N VAL A 68 -2.60 -21.21 24.46
CA VAL A 68 -3.69 -21.35 25.43
C VAL A 68 -4.30 -22.75 25.39
N VAL A 69 -4.80 -23.19 26.55
CA VAL A 69 -5.31 -24.55 26.79
C VAL A 69 -6.68 -24.76 26.14
N ASP A 70 -7.49 -23.70 26.08
CA ASP A 70 -8.85 -23.75 25.54
C ASP A 70 -8.93 -22.96 24.22
N ASP A 71 -9.63 -23.55 23.25
CA ASP A 71 -9.83 -22.93 21.94
C ASP A 71 -10.67 -21.65 22.09
N ARG A 72 -11.60 -21.59 23.04
CA ARG A 72 -12.36 -20.36 23.31
C ARG A 72 -11.49 -19.24 23.85
N MET A 73 -10.52 -19.54 24.72
CA MET A 73 -9.54 -18.54 25.18
C MET A 73 -8.70 -18.00 24.02
N ALA A 74 -8.40 -18.81 23.01
CA ALA A 74 -7.68 -18.36 21.82
C ALA A 74 -8.52 -17.37 21.02
N LEU A 75 -9.81 -17.63 20.87
CA LEU A 75 -10.73 -16.69 20.22
C LEU A 75 -10.83 -15.39 21.01
N ASP A 76 -11.03 -15.44 22.32
CA ASP A 76 -11.15 -14.24 23.16
C ASP A 76 -9.85 -13.40 23.14
N PHE A 77 -8.68 -14.02 23.03
CA PHE A 77 -7.39 -13.34 22.84
C PHE A 77 -7.36 -12.55 21.52
N HIS A 78 -7.66 -13.21 20.40
CA HIS A 78 -7.68 -12.57 19.08
C HIS A 78 -8.74 -11.48 18.97
N LEU A 79 -9.93 -11.68 19.58
CA LEU A 79 -10.97 -10.65 19.64
C LEU A 79 -10.51 -9.41 20.40
N LYS A 80 -9.78 -9.60 21.51
CA LYS A 80 -9.21 -8.48 22.26
C LYS A 80 -8.20 -7.68 21.44
N GLU A 81 -7.32 -8.34 20.68
CA GLU A 81 -6.37 -7.64 19.80
C GLU A 81 -7.07 -6.83 18.72
N ILE A 82 -8.15 -7.35 18.12
CA ILE A 82 -8.97 -6.58 17.16
C ILE A 82 -9.55 -5.33 17.83
N SER A 83 -10.13 -5.46 19.03
CA SER A 83 -10.74 -4.32 19.72
C SER A 83 -9.73 -3.27 20.18
N ASP A 84 -8.57 -3.70 20.66
CA ASP A 84 -7.46 -2.81 21.04
C ASP A 84 -6.96 -2.00 19.83
N LEU A 85 -6.85 -2.64 18.65
CA LEU A 85 -6.50 -1.96 17.39
C LEU A 85 -7.54 -0.91 16.97
N ASN A 86 -8.81 -1.16 17.25
CA ASN A 86 -9.91 -0.23 16.98
C ASN A 86 -10.04 0.87 18.05
N GLY A 87 -9.18 0.88 19.09
CA GLY A 87 -9.24 1.84 20.19
C GLY A 87 -10.50 1.68 21.06
N SER A 88 -11.10 0.50 21.08
CA SER A 88 -12.29 0.17 21.86
C SER A 88 -11.92 -0.75 23.02
N SER A 89 -12.34 -0.40 24.24
CA SER A 89 -12.15 -1.24 25.43
C SER A 89 -13.33 -2.18 25.71
N ASP A 90 -14.47 -1.99 25.02
CA ASP A 90 -15.71 -2.70 25.27
C ASP A 90 -16.26 -3.33 23.99
N TRP A 91 -16.23 -4.66 23.93
CA TRP A 91 -16.84 -5.46 22.89
C TRP A 91 -17.83 -6.47 23.49
N LYS A 92 -18.89 -6.78 22.73
CA LYS A 92 -19.92 -7.75 23.14
C LYS A 92 -20.10 -8.80 22.06
N MET A 93 -20.02 -10.06 22.46
CA MET A 93 -20.31 -11.17 21.55
C MET A 93 -21.82 -11.42 21.52
N LEU A 94 -22.44 -11.24 20.35
CA LEU A 94 -23.88 -11.39 20.15
C LEU A 94 -24.29 -12.82 19.81
N LYS A 95 -23.40 -13.54 19.13
CA LYS A 95 -23.60 -14.94 18.73
C LYS A 95 -22.25 -15.64 18.76
N TYR A 96 -22.26 -16.90 19.17
CA TYR A 96 -21.08 -17.77 19.21
C TYR A 96 -21.49 -19.18 18.84
N ASP A 97 -20.68 -19.80 17.99
CA ASP A 97 -20.78 -21.21 17.63
C ASP A 97 -19.37 -21.80 17.76
N ASN A 98 -19.24 -22.77 18.67
CA ASN A 98 -18.01 -23.50 18.93
C ASN A 98 -17.80 -24.70 18.00
N GLY A 99 -18.69 -24.89 17.01
CA GLY A 99 -18.69 -26.07 16.16
C GLY A 99 -19.03 -27.37 16.90
N ALA A 100 -19.16 -27.40 18.22
CA ALA A 100 -19.28 -28.64 19.00
C ALA A 100 -20.66 -29.30 18.90
N HIS A 101 -21.71 -28.55 18.54
CA HIS A 101 -23.09 -29.05 18.48
C HIS A 101 -23.48 -29.79 17.19
N SER A 102 -22.55 -29.93 16.25
CA SER A 102 -22.73 -30.80 15.10
C SER A 102 -21.73 -31.94 15.22
N VAL A 103 -22.24 -33.16 15.44
CA VAL A 103 -21.50 -34.44 15.38
C VAL A 103 -20.78 -34.64 14.02
N LEU A 104 -20.94 -33.68 13.09
CA LEU A 104 -20.44 -33.62 11.72
C LEU A 104 -19.58 -32.36 11.46
N SER A 105 -19.10 -31.62 12.48
CA SER A 105 -18.50 -30.28 12.33
C SER A 105 -16.99 -30.21 12.09
N SER A 106 -16.22 -31.27 12.31
CA SER A 106 -14.77 -31.25 12.04
C SER A 106 -14.48 -31.01 10.56
N THR A 107 -13.56 -30.09 10.25
CA THR A 107 -13.04 -29.95 8.89
C THR A 107 -12.32 -31.24 8.47
N ALA A 108 -12.02 -31.37 7.18
CA ALA A 108 -11.27 -32.46 6.58
C ALA A 108 -9.92 -32.80 7.26
N ALA A 109 -9.38 -31.91 8.09
CA ALA A 109 -8.13 -32.03 8.84
C ALA A 109 -8.34 -32.13 10.37
N GLY A 110 -9.56 -32.39 10.84
CA GLY A 110 -9.86 -32.46 12.29
C GLY A 110 -9.92 -31.11 13.00
N ILE A 111 -9.82 -29.99 12.26
CA ILE A 111 -9.91 -28.63 12.82
C ILE A 111 -11.37 -28.34 13.16
N VAL A 112 -11.64 -27.92 14.39
CA VAL A 112 -12.96 -27.46 14.83
C VAL A 112 -12.97 -25.92 14.73
N PRO A 113 -13.78 -25.35 13.83
CA PRO A 113 -13.86 -23.90 13.72
C PRO A 113 -14.68 -23.29 14.84
N GLN A 114 -14.28 -22.09 15.25
CA GLN A 114 -15.11 -21.22 16.09
C GLN A 114 -15.54 -20.01 15.29
N THR A 115 -16.80 -19.61 15.42
CA THR A 115 -17.32 -18.42 14.72
C THR A 115 -18.21 -17.60 15.65
N CYS A 116 -18.12 -16.28 15.59
CA CYS A 116 -18.93 -15.38 16.39
C CYS A 116 -19.34 -14.11 15.63
N ILE A 117 -20.33 -13.41 16.19
CA ILE A 117 -20.70 -12.05 15.78
C ILE A 117 -20.30 -11.12 16.94
N LEU A 118 -19.39 -10.19 16.64
CA LEU A 118 -18.85 -9.20 17.55
C LEU A 118 -19.55 -7.86 17.32
N LEU A 119 -19.94 -7.22 18.42
CA LEU A 119 -20.42 -5.85 18.49
C LEU A 119 -19.35 -4.99 19.16
N GLU A 120 -18.85 -4.00 18.45
CA GLU A 120 -17.85 -3.06 18.95
C GLU A 120 -18.38 -1.63 18.89
N SER A 121 -18.07 -0.84 19.93
CA SER A 121 -18.32 0.60 19.96
C SER A 121 -17.02 1.31 19.59
N VAL A 122 -16.95 1.88 18.39
CA VAL A 122 -15.71 2.47 17.85
C VAL A 122 -15.83 4.00 17.83
N ALA A 123 -14.94 4.68 18.56
CA ALA A 123 -14.79 6.13 18.47
C ALA A 123 -13.95 6.49 17.24
N LYS A 124 -14.40 7.47 16.43
CA LYS A 124 -13.66 7.89 15.25
C LYS A 124 -12.37 8.60 15.68
N TRP A 125 -11.22 8.12 15.21
CA TRP A 125 -9.90 8.69 15.51
C TRP A 125 -9.88 10.21 15.27
N GLY A 126 -9.60 10.99 16.32
CA GLY A 126 -9.49 12.44 16.25
C GLY A 126 -10.80 13.24 16.34
N LYS A 127 -11.96 12.61 16.57
CA LYS A 127 -13.24 13.31 16.78
C LYS A 127 -13.92 12.89 18.08
N VAL A 128 -13.55 13.55 19.18
CA VAL A 128 -14.03 13.28 20.56
C VAL A 128 -15.52 13.59 20.76
N ASN A 129 -16.14 14.38 19.86
CA ASN A 129 -17.52 14.88 20.01
C ASN A 129 -18.56 14.20 19.09
N GLU A 130 -18.19 13.17 18.32
CA GLU A 130 -19.17 12.39 17.54
C GLU A 130 -19.63 11.15 18.34
N PRO A 131 -20.91 10.76 18.30
CA PRO A 131 -21.37 9.55 18.98
C PRO A 131 -20.62 8.32 18.42
N PRO A 132 -20.23 7.37 19.28
CA PRO A 132 -19.48 6.19 18.85
C PRO A 132 -20.28 5.41 17.80
N ARG A 133 -19.58 4.94 16.77
CA ARG A 133 -20.20 4.13 15.72
C ARG A 133 -20.18 2.68 16.15
N VAL A 134 -21.31 2.03 15.97
CA VAL A 134 -21.43 0.60 16.21
C VAL A 134 -20.89 -0.16 15.00
N LEU A 135 -19.85 -0.96 15.20
CA LEU A 135 -19.32 -1.88 14.20
C LEU A 135 -19.79 -3.30 14.54
N LEU A 136 -20.34 -3.99 13.55
CA LEU A 136 -20.65 -5.42 13.64
C LEU A 136 -19.69 -6.19 12.73
N SER A 137 -18.94 -7.10 13.34
CA SER A 137 -17.92 -7.91 12.66
C SER A 137 -18.21 -9.39 12.92
N CYS A 138 -18.23 -10.20 11.87
CA CYS A 138 -18.29 -11.66 12.03
C CYS A 138 -16.86 -12.20 12.02
N VAL A 139 -16.46 -12.91 13.08
CA VAL A 139 -15.09 -13.40 13.24
C VAL A 139 -15.09 -14.93 13.30
N GLY A 140 -14.21 -15.55 12.54
CA GLY A 140 -13.98 -16.99 12.52
C GLY A 140 -12.53 -17.31 12.85
N LEU A 141 -12.31 -18.34 13.66
CA LEU A 141 -10.98 -18.84 14.04
C LEU A 141 -10.84 -20.30 13.64
N LEU A 142 -9.77 -20.59 12.91
CA LEU A 142 -9.33 -21.94 12.53
C LEU A 142 -7.93 -22.19 13.07
N ARG A 143 -7.79 -23.16 13.99
CA ARG A 143 -6.50 -23.45 14.62
C ARG A 143 -5.77 -24.60 13.93
N LEU A 144 -4.67 -24.32 13.25
CA LEU A 144 -3.86 -25.29 12.53
C LEU A 144 -2.71 -25.79 13.44
N LYS A 145 -3.00 -26.82 14.23
CA LYS A 145 -2.05 -27.36 15.23
C LYS A 145 -0.78 -27.94 14.60
N ASP A 146 -0.86 -28.47 13.39
CA ASP A 146 0.28 -29.14 12.73
C ASP A 146 1.35 -28.16 12.22
N VAL A 147 1.01 -26.88 12.10
CA VAL A 147 1.89 -25.81 11.56
C VAL A 147 1.92 -24.56 12.45
N ASP A 148 1.51 -24.70 13.71
CA ASP A 148 1.53 -23.63 14.72
C ASP A 148 0.96 -22.28 14.24
N THR A 149 -0.14 -22.33 13.48
CA THR A 149 -0.80 -21.14 12.91
C THR A 149 -2.27 -21.06 13.31
N ASP A 150 -2.73 -19.89 13.73
CA ASP A 150 -4.14 -19.56 13.90
C ASP A 150 -4.60 -18.72 12.70
N VAL A 151 -5.58 -19.22 11.94
CA VAL A 151 -6.16 -18.49 10.81
C VAL A 151 -7.38 -17.71 11.30
N LEU A 152 -7.30 -16.39 11.23
CA LEU A 152 -8.36 -15.48 11.64
C LEU A 152 -9.08 -14.94 10.39
N ILE A 153 -10.40 -15.05 10.39
CA ILE A 153 -11.25 -14.66 9.26
C ILE A 153 -12.25 -13.62 9.76
N THR A 154 -12.16 -12.40 9.26
CA THR A 154 -13.00 -11.29 9.71
C THR A 154 -13.84 -10.78 8.55
N VAL A 155 -15.18 -10.79 8.72
CA VAL A 155 -16.14 -10.18 7.80
C VAL A 155 -16.71 -8.92 8.44
N ASN A 156 -16.30 -7.75 7.94
CA ASN A 156 -16.76 -6.46 8.43
C ASN A 156 -18.06 -6.06 7.72
N VAL A 157 -19.07 -5.65 8.48
CA VAL A 157 -20.36 -5.20 7.94
C VAL A 157 -20.65 -3.77 8.43
N PRO A 158 -20.27 -2.73 7.67
CA PRO A 158 -20.56 -1.35 8.04
C PRO A 158 -22.06 -1.06 7.91
N LEU A 159 -22.67 -0.57 9.00
CA LEU A 159 -24.06 -0.13 9.04
C LEU A 159 -24.16 1.40 8.89
N ASP A 160 -25.11 1.88 8.08
CA ASP A 160 -25.32 3.32 7.84
C ASP A 160 -26.18 3.95 8.94
N SER A 161 -25.61 4.89 9.71
CA SER A 161 -26.25 5.56 10.84
C SER A 161 -27.57 6.27 10.51
N LYS A 162 -27.85 6.60 9.24
CA LYS A 162 -29.11 7.31 8.86
C LYS A 162 -30.28 6.37 8.57
N ARG A 163 -30.04 5.17 8.04
CA ARG A 163 -31.11 4.19 7.75
C ARG A 163 -31.53 3.39 8.97
N PHE A 164 -30.62 3.25 9.93
CA PHE A 164 -30.90 2.63 11.22
C PHE A 164 -31.32 3.66 12.28
N ALA A 165 -31.71 4.90 11.91
CA ALA A 165 -32.29 5.85 12.86
C ALA A 165 -33.74 5.48 13.26
N ASP A 166 -34.46 4.73 12.41
CA ASP A 166 -35.77 4.18 12.73
C ASP A 166 -35.67 2.83 13.49
N GLU A 167 -34.51 2.17 13.41
CA GLU A 167 -34.13 0.98 14.18
C GLU A 167 -32.99 1.28 15.17
N THR A 168 -32.78 2.55 15.55
CA THR A 168 -31.90 2.90 16.67
C THR A 168 -32.67 2.51 17.91
N LEU A 169 -32.55 1.23 18.22
CA LEU A 169 -32.33 0.79 19.57
C LEU A 169 -31.38 1.80 20.20
N THR A 170 -31.95 2.61 21.06
CA THR A 170 -31.31 3.34 22.14
C THR A 170 -30.44 2.37 22.92
N ILE A 171 -29.24 2.05 22.42
CA ILE A 171 -28.21 1.40 23.21
C ILE A 171 -27.46 2.52 23.93
N THR A 172 -28.15 3.08 24.91
CA THR A 172 -27.54 3.84 26.00
C THR A 172 -27.18 2.92 27.18
N ASP A 173 -27.49 1.61 27.09
CA ASP A 173 -27.17 0.62 28.12
C ASP A 173 -26.67 -0.72 27.52
N PRO A 174 -25.41 -1.13 27.76
CA PRO A 174 -24.83 -2.40 27.31
C PRO A 174 -25.53 -3.67 27.83
N GLN A 175 -26.43 -3.54 28.83
CA GLN A 175 -27.15 -4.64 29.47
C GLN A 175 -28.51 -4.98 28.83
N ASP A 176 -28.96 -4.27 27.79
CA ASP A 176 -30.31 -4.51 27.25
C ASP A 176 -30.41 -5.83 26.46
N SER A 177 -31.45 -6.60 26.76
CA SER A 177 -31.66 -8.00 26.36
C SER A 177 -32.51 -8.17 25.09
N LYS A 178 -32.77 -7.06 24.37
CA LYS A 178 -33.62 -6.99 23.17
C LYS A 178 -32.86 -6.62 21.87
N PHE A 179 -31.58 -6.94 21.76
CA PHE A 179 -30.86 -6.72 20.51
C PHE A 179 -31.18 -7.82 19.47
N SER A 180 -31.81 -7.45 18.35
CA SER A 180 -32.03 -8.36 17.22
C SER A 180 -30.94 -8.15 16.17
N ILE A 181 -30.27 -9.23 15.76
CA ILE A 181 -29.17 -9.18 14.78
C ILE A 181 -29.74 -8.77 13.41
N PRO A 182 -29.23 -7.71 12.76
CA PRO A 182 -29.70 -7.29 11.44
C PRO A 182 -29.57 -8.42 10.41
N ALA A 183 -30.56 -8.57 9.52
CA ALA A 183 -30.59 -9.65 8.53
C ALA A 183 -29.30 -9.71 7.68
N ARG A 184 -28.76 -8.55 7.29
CA ARG A 184 -27.50 -8.44 6.55
C ARG A 184 -26.29 -9.02 7.30
N VAL A 185 -26.21 -8.79 8.61
CA VAL A 185 -25.14 -9.31 9.48
C VAL A 185 -25.32 -10.82 9.65
N TYR A 186 -26.56 -11.29 9.76
CA TYR A 186 -26.85 -12.72 9.81
C TYR A 186 -26.44 -13.45 8.53
N VAL A 187 -26.70 -12.85 7.35
CA VAL A 187 -26.24 -13.40 6.06
C VAL A 187 -24.70 -13.39 5.97
N ALA A 188 -24.03 -12.32 6.41
CA ALA A 188 -22.57 -12.28 6.46
C ALA A 188 -22.00 -13.36 7.39
N TYR A 189 -22.67 -13.64 8.52
CA TYR A 189 -22.31 -14.74 9.41
C TYR A 189 -22.51 -16.12 8.76
N GLN A 190 -23.58 -16.32 7.99
CA GLN A 190 -23.77 -17.56 7.21
C GLN A 190 -22.69 -17.74 6.13
N LEU A 191 -22.28 -16.65 5.47
CA LEU A 191 -21.16 -16.67 4.54
C LEU A 191 -19.86 -17.10 5.25
N LEU A 192 -19.57 -16.54 6.44
CA LEU A 192 -18.42 -16.96 7.25
C LEU A 192 -18.50 -18.46 7.58
N GLN A 193 -19.67 -18.99 7.95
CA GLN A 193 -19.83 -20.41 8.22
C GLN A 193 -19.57 -21.28 6.97
N GLU A 194 -19.99 -20.85 5.78
CA GLU A 194 -19.70 -21.55 4.52
C GLU A 194 -18.20 -21.47 4.15
N ILE A 195 -17.56 -20.31 4.30
CA ILE A 195 -16.11 -20.12 4.11
C ILE A 195 -15.31 -21.14 4.94
N VAL A 196 -15.68 -21.25 6.21
CA VAL A 196 -14.94 -22.04 7.19
C VAL A 196 -15.22 -23.56 7.04
N THR A 197 -16.31 -23.95 6.36
CA THR A 197 -16.73 -25.37 6.19
C THR A 197 -16.62 -25.91 4.75
N TRP A 198 -16.21 -25.08 3.79
CA TRP A 198 -16.19 -25.32 2.34
C TRP A 198 -15.64 -26.69 1.89
N ASN A 199 -14.60 -27.19 2.57
CA ASN A 199 -13.88 -28.39 2.14
C ASN A 199 -14.67 -29.71 2.27
N LYS A 200 -15.84 -29.70 2.93
CA LYS A 200 -16.70 -30.90 3.12
C LYS A 200 -17.43 -31.33 1.86
N ARG A 201 -17.92 -30.37 1.04
CA ARG A 201 -18.78 -30.68 -0.12
C ARG A 201 -18.01 -31.37 -1.25
N LYS A 202 -16.76 -30.95 -1.51
CA LYS A 202 -15.90 -31.61 -2.51
C LYS A 202 -15.47 -33.00 -2.06
N ARG A 203 -15.08 -33.21 -0.78
CA ARG A 203 -14.73 -34.56 -0.28
C ARG A 203 -15.91 -35.52 -0.25
N ALA A 204 -17.13 -35.09 0.10
CA ALA A 204 -18.30 -35.98 0.04
C ALA A 204 -18.57 -36.50 -1.38
N ILE A 205 -18.45 -35.62 -2.38
CA ILE A 205 -18.59 -35.97 -3.80
C ILE A 205 -17.44 -36.87 -4.26
N TRP A 206 -16.19 -36.56 -3.89
CA TRP A 206 -15.02 -37.39 -4.22
C TRP A 206 -15.02 -38.75 -3.49
N ILE A 207 -15.50 -38.83 -2.26
CA ILE A 207 -15.65 -40.09 -1.52
C ILE A 207 -16.76 -40.93 -2.16
N LEU A 208 -17.89 -40.33 -2.54
CA LEU A 208 -18.95 -41.04 -3.25
C LEU A 208 -18.49 -41.57 -4.62
N THR A 209 -17.72 -40.78 -5.39
CA THR A 209 -17.18 -41.23 -6.67
C THR A 209 -16.06 -42.25 -6.52
N THR A 210 -15.16 -42.11 -5.55
CA THR A 210 -14.10 -43.09 -5.27
C THR A 210 -14.63 -44.37 -4.65
N VAL A 211 -15.70 -44.33 -3.85
CA VAL A 211 -16.42 -45.52 -3.38
C VAL A 211 -17.15 -46.19 -4.55
N ALA A 212 -17.77 -45.43 -5.45
CA ALA A 212 -18.38 -46.01 -6.66
C ALA A 212 -17.34 -46.67 -7.60
N ILE A 213 -16.20 -46.02 -7.82
CA ILE A 213 -15.07 -46.54 -8.60
C ILE A 213 -14.42 -47.73 -7.87
N GLY A 214 -14.32 -47.65 -6.54
CA GLY A 214 -13.81 -48.70 -5.67
C GLY A 214 -14.69 -49.94 -5.69
N ILE A 215 -16.02 -49.78 -5.64
CA ILE A 215 -16.99 -50.88 -5.79
C ILE A 215 -16.87 -51.49 -7.19
N LEU A 216 -16.73 -50.68 -8.24
CA LEU A 216 -16.49 -51.15 -9.61
C LEU A 216 -15.16 -51.92 -9.76
N LEU A 217 -14.09 -51.43 -9.14
CA LEU A 217 -12.77 -52.07 -9.14
C LEU A 217 -12.76 -53.32 -8.25
N PHE A 218 -13.46 -53.32 -7.12
CA PHE A 218 -13.61 -54.45 -6.21
C PHE A 218 -14.43 -55.57 -6.87
N TRP A 219 -15.48 -55.22 -7.63
CA TRP A 219 -16.18 -56.17 -8.52
C TRP A 219 -15.27 -56.76 -9.59
N LYS A 220 -14.36 -55.94 -10.14
CA LYS A 220 -13.41 -56.36 -11.18
C LYS A 220 -12.24 -57.20 -10.62
N LEU A 221 -11.82 -56.94 -9.38
CA LEU A 221 -10.71 -57.61 -8.69
C LEU A 221 -11.13 -58.89 -7.98
N PHE A 222 -12.35 -58.98 -7.43
CA PHE A 222 -12.85 -60.25 -6.86
C PHE A 222 -13.08 -61.34 -7.91
N ASN A 223 -13.13 -60.97 -9.19
CA ASN A 223 -13.17 -61.92 -10.30
C ASN A 223 -11.79 -62.44 -10.72
N ASN A 224 -10.68 -62.02 -10.09
CA ASN A 224 -9.37 -62.58 -10.42
C ASN A 224 -8.37 -62.61 -9.25
N SER A 225 -8.09 -63.85 -8.82
CA SER A 225 -6.91 -64.37 -8.13
C SER A 225 -6.51 -63.87 -6.72
N LYS A 226 -6.79 -64.77 -5.76
CA LYS A 226 -5.91 -65.39 -4.73
C LYS A 226 -4.81 -64.54 -4.08
N GLY A 227 -4.95 -64.38 -2.77
CA GLY A 227 -3.96 -63.79 -1.88
C GLY A 227 -2.84 -64.73 -1.46
N SER A 228 -1.64 -64.18 -1.42
CA SER A 228 -0.54 -64.59 -0.52
C SER A 228 0.59 -63.57 -0.67
N ASP A 229 0.50 -62.44 0.04
CA ASP A 229 1.68 -61.55 0.19
C ASP A 229 1.69 -60.72 1.49
N LEU A 230 0.61 -60.74 2.29
CA LEU A 230 0.57 -60.01 3.55
C LEU A 230 1.38 -60.70 4.68
N GLN A 231 1.57 -62.01 4.58
CA GLN A 231 2.18 -62.81 5.65
C GLN A 231 3.71 -62.84 5.60
N ALA A 232 4.31 -62.47 4.45
CA ALA A 232 5.76 -62.32 4.30
C ALA A 232 6.28 -60.99 4.89
N LEU A 233 5.41 -59.98 5.00
CA LEU A 233 5.79 -58.63 5.45
C LEU A 233 5.77 -58.48 6.99
N LEU A 234 4.99 -59.30 7.69
CA LEU A 234 4.86 -59.26 9.15
C LEU A 234 5.95 -60.03 9.91
N GLN A 235 6.69 -60.93 9.23
CA GLN A 235 7.75 -61.74 9.87
C GLN A 235 9.12 -61.05 9.97
N ASN A 236 9.29 -59.86 9.37
CA ASN A 236 10.55 -59.11 9.34
C ASN A 236 10.60 -57.90 10.30
N LEU A 237 9.71 -57.83 11.29
CA LEU A 237 9.80 -56.78 12.32
C LEU A 237 10.89 -57.13 13.37
N PRO A 238 11.81 -56.20 13.69
CA PRO A 238 12.90 -56.43 14.64
C PRO A 238 12.42 -56.76 16.07
N LYS A 239 13.11 -57.68 16.75
CA LYS A 239 12.82 -58.14 18.13
C LYS A 239 12.81 -57.01 19.19
N GLU A 240 13.37 -55.85 18.87
CA GLU A 240 13.40 -54.67 19.73
C GLU A 240 12.01 -54.06 19.96
N ILE A 241 11.11 -54.17 18.96
CA ILE A 241 9.73 -53.68 19.07
C ILE A 241 8.89 -54.60 19.96
N SER A 242 9.16 -55.90 19.93
CA SER A 242 8.47 -56.86 20.81
C SER A 242 8.88 -56.72 22.27
N GLN A 243 10.14 -56.34 22.54
CA GLN A 243 10.64 -56.11 23.89
C GLN A 243 10.19 -54.76 24.48
N SER A 244 10.05 -53.71 23.66
CA SER A 244 9.53 -52.41 24.12
C SER A 244 8.05 -52.48 24.49
N ILE A 245 7.26 -53.27 23.76
CA ILE A 245 5.84 -53.48 24.07
C ILE A 245 5.66 -54.32 25.35
N ASN A 246 6.50 -55.34 25.58
CA ASN A 246 6.43 -56.15 26.79
C ASN A 246 6.94 -55.42 28.05
N ASN A 247 7.96 -54.56 27.93
CA ASN A 247 8.46 -53.76 29.05
C ASN A 247 7.52 -52.62 29.46
N ALA A 248 6.66 -52.16 28.54
CA ALA A 248 5.65 -51.14 28.84
C ALA A 248 4.48 -51.67 29.70
N TYR A 249 4.30 -53.00 29.78
CA TYR A 249 3.17 -53.61 30.49
C TYR A 249 3.48 -54.05 31.93
N SER A 250 4.73 -53.97 32.40
CA SER A 250 5.10 -54.62 33.68
C SER A 250 5.73 -53.74 34.75
N ASN A 251 5.77 -52.41 34.65
CA ASN A 251 6.11 -51.57 35.80
C ASN A 251 5.21 -50.33 35.87
N GLN A 252 4.13 -50.46 36.65
CA GLN A 252 3.44 -49.36 37.30
C GLN A 252 4.41 -48.71 38.28
N GLN A 253 5.25 -47.78 37.80
CA GLN A 253 6.04 -46.89 38.62
C GLN A 253 5.79 -45.45 38.14
N SER A 254 4.89 -44.81 38.88
CA SER A 254 4.56 -43.39 38.99
C SER A 254 4.65 -42.53 37.71
N ASP A 255 3.49 -42.13 37.21
CA ASP A 255 3.32 -41.08 36.20
C ASP A 255 4.17 -39.81 36.49
N GLU A 256 4.49 -39.54 37.77
CA GLU A 256 5.41 -38.46 38.19
C GLU A 256 6.83 -38.56 37.63
N ASP A 257 7.42 -39.76 37.53
CA ASP A 257 8.79 -39.92 37.00
C ASP A 257 8.84 -39.72 35.48
N ILE A 258 7.75 -40.03 34.78
CA ILE A 258 7.59 -39.78 33.34
C ILE A 258 7.40 -38.29 33.10
N ILE A 259 6.56 -37.62 33.91
CA ILE A 259 6.34 -36.17 33.86
C ILE A 259 7.66 -35.42 34.11
N ARG A 260 8.45 -35.82 35.11
CA ARG A 260 9.73 -35.18 35.42
C ARG A 260 10.75 -35.30 34.27
N ARG A 261 10.84 -36.47 33.65
CA ARG A 261 11.71 -36.66 32.47
C ARG A 261 11.23 -35.88 31.26
N PHE A 262 9.93 -35.68 31.13
CA PHE A 262 9.34 -34.86 30.08
C PHE A 262 9.65 -33.37 30.29
N GLU A 263 9.57 -32.88 31.53
CA GLU A 263 9.99 -31.52 31.91
C GLU A 263 11.49 -31.30 31.66
N GLU A 264 12.35 -32.23 32.10
CA GLU A 264 13.79 -32.17 31.85
C GLU A 264 14.11 -32.14 30.34
N LEU A 265 13.41 -32.93 29.53
CA LEU A 265 13.60 -32.95 28.08
C LEU A 265 13.10 -31.65 27.42
N SER A 266 11.97 -31.11 27.88
CA SER A 266 11.43 -29.84 27.41
C SER A 266 12.37 -28.67 27.68
N GLU A 267 12.98 -28.64 28.88
CA GLU A 267 13.96 -27.62 29.25
C GLU A 267 15.26 -27.74 28.43
N LEU A 268 15.70 -28.97 28.14
CA LEU A 268 16.86 -29.23 27.29
C LEU A 268 16.59 -28.83 25.82
N LEU A 269 15.39 -29.08 25.31
CA LEU A 269 15.00 -28.63 23.97
C LEU A 269 14.93 -27.12 23.88
N LYS A 270 14.36 -26.45 24.89
CA LYS A 270 14.30 -24.99 24.97
C LYS A 270 15.69 -24.36 24.99
N THR A 271 16.59 -24.85 25.83
CA THR A 271 17.98 -24.34 25.90
C THR A 271 18.73 -24.57 24.60
N LYS A 272 18.56 -25.73 23.95
CA LYS A 272 19.16 -26.00 22.64
C LYS A 272 18.62 -25.07 21.54
N GLN A 273 17.33 -24.75 21.57
CA GLN A 273 16.70 -23.83 20.62
C GLN A 273 17.16 -22.38 20.84
N GLU A 274 17.30 -21.95 22.09
CA GLU A 274 17.87 -20.64 22.45
C GLU A 274 19.33 -20.51 21.98
N ASP A 275 20.14 -21.55 22.15
CA ASP A 275 21.53 -21.56 21.68
C ASP A 275 21.63 -21.54 20.15
N GLN A 276 20.77 -22.28 19.44
CA GLN A 276 20.68 -22.20 17.99
C GLN A 276 20.29 -20.79 17.53
N THR A 277 19.32 -20.16 18.19
CA THR A 277 18.87 -18.80 17.88
C THR A 277 20.00 -17.80 18.06
N LYS A 278 20.74 -17.88 19.17
CA LYS A 278 21.93 -17.03 19.42
C LYS A 278 23.02 -17.24 18.36
N GLN A 279 23.24 -18.47 17.90
CA GLN A 279 24.19 -18.76 16.83
C GLN A 279 23.75 -18.15 15.50
N PHE A 280 22.47 -18.27 15.14
CA PHE A 280 21.91 -17.66 13.94
C PHE A 280 22.01 -16.13 13.96
N GLU A 281 21.69 -15.50 15.09
CA GLU A 281 21.86 -14.05 15.24
C GLU A 281 23.31 -13.61 15.07
N ARG A 282 24.26 -14.36 15.63
CA ARG A 282 25.69 -14.08 15.48
C ARG A 282 26.13 -14.20 14.02
N GLN A 283 25.69 -15.25 13.32
CA GLN A 283 25.97 -15.42 11.89
C GLN A 283 25.35 -14.30 11.05
N ARG A 284 24.10 -13.92 11.33
CA ARG A 284 23.41 -12.81 10.68
C ARG A 284 24.19 -11.51 10.84
N ARG A 285 24.63 -11.16 12.05
CA ARG A 285 25.44 -9.94 12.30
C ARG A 285 26.78 -9.96 11.55
N ILE A 286 27.44 -11.11 11.46
CA ILE A 286 28.68 -11.26 10.69
C ILE A 286 28.40 -11.08 9.20
N LEU A 287 27.30 -11.63 8.69
CA LEU A 287 26.91 -11.52 7.29
C LEU A 287 26.54 -10.07 6.93
N GLU A 288 25.76 -9.40 7.77
CA GLU A 288 25.42 -7.98 7.63
C GLU A 288 26.69 -7.10 7.62
N LYS A 289 27.66 -7.38 8.51
CA LYS A 289 28.95 -6.68 8.53
C LYS A 289 29.75 -6.93 7.25
N LYS A 290 29.81 -8.17 6.75
CA LYS A 290 30.48 -8.51 5.49
C LYS A 290 29.82 -7.85 4.28
N ILE A 291 28.48 -7.83 4.22
CA ILE A 291 27.72 -7.13 3.17
C ILE A 291 28.06 -5.64 3.21
N LYS A 292 28.11 -5.04 4.40
CA LYS A 292 28.47 -3.63 4.57
C LYS A 292 29.93 -3.32 4.19
N GLU A 293 30.85 -4.27 4.40
CA GLU A 293 32.25 -4.15 3.98
C GLU A 293 32.43 -4.30 2.46
N LEU A 294 31.70 -5.24 1.84
CA LEU A 294 31.71 -5.46 0.38
C LEU A 294 31.05 -4.32 -0.40
N LYS A 295 30.14 -3.58 0.24
CA LYS A 295 29.40 -2.47 -0.36
C LYS A 295 30.08 -1.09 -0.22
N LYS A 296 31.33 -0.99 0.27
CA LYS A 296 31.99 0.32 0.37
C LYS A 296 32.28 0.88 -1.03
N LEU A 297 31.67 2.02 -1.34
CA LEU A 297 31.99 2.76 -2.56
C LEU A 297 33.47 3.16 -2.58
N PRO A 298 34.14 3.07 -3.74
CA PRO A 298 35.44 3.67 -3.92
C PRO A 298 35.42 5.15 -3.53
N SER A 299 36.50 5.63 -2.89
CA SER A 299 36.60 7.05 -2.48
C SER A 299 36.58 8.02 -3.67
N ASP A 300 36.94 7.54 -4.85
CA ASP A 300 36.98 8.23 -6.14
C ASP A 300 35.73 8.01 -6.99
N ALA A 301 34.68 7.37 -6.45
CA ALA A 301 33.43 7.16 -7.16
C ALA A 301 32.84 8.49 -7.66
N THR A 302 32.39 8.50 -8.91
CA THR A 302 31.72 9.63 -9.55
C THR A 302 30.36 9.91 -8.89
N LEU A 303 29.83 11.12 -9.10
CA LEU A 303 28.50 11.48 -8.59
C LEU A 303 27.42 10.49 -9.06
N ARG A 304 27.46 10.10 -10.34
CA ARG A 304 26.51 9.14 -10.91
C ARG A 304 26.60 7.77 -10.22
N GLU A 305 27.79 7.26 -9.95
CA GLU A 305 27.99 6.00 -9.22
C GLU A 305 27.49 6.08 -7.78
N LYS A 306 27.76 7.20 -7.08
CA LYS A 306 27.21 7.46 -5.74
C LYS A 306 25.68 7.46 -5.72
N LEU A 307 25.06 8.10 -6.71
CA LEU A 307 23.61 8.13 -6.83
C LEU A 307 23.04 6.75 -7.21
N VAL A 308 23.68 5.99 -8.09
CA VAL A 308 23.26 4.61 -8.45
C VAL A 308 23.25 3.71 -7.22
N TYR A 309 24.29 3.81 -6.39
CA TYR A 309 24.42 2.99 -5.19
C TYR A 309 23.47 3.41 -4.07
N SER A 310 23.27 4.71 -3.86
CA SER A 310 22.35 5.21 -2.83
C SER A 310 20.88 5.02 -3.21
N PHE A 311 20.55 5.07 -4.51
CA PHE A 311 19.19 5.03 -5.04
C PHE A 311 19.07 3.98 -6.14
N GLU A 312 19.08 2.72 -5.74
CA GLU A 312 18.88 1.58 -6.64
C GLU A 312 17.52 1.65 -7.33
N TYR A 313 17.48 1.28 -8.61
CA TYR A 313 16.24 1.24 -9.40
C TYR A 313 15.76 -0.20 -9.52
N ASP A 314 14.58 -0.48 -8.97
CA ASP A 314 13.88 -1.73 -9.18
C ASP A 314 12.72 -1.53 -10.16
N SER A 315 12.89 -2.09 -11.36
CA SER A 315 11.89 -2.03 -12.43
C SER A 315 10.59 -2.76 -12.09
N LEU A 316 10.62 -3.77 -11.20
CA LEU A 316 9.45 -4.59 -10.86
C LEU A 316 8.61 -3.97 -9.74
N ARG A 317 9.19 -3.05 -8.96
CA ARG A 317 8.49 -2.31 -7.90
C ARG A 317 7.32 -1.52 -8.49
N LYS A 318 6.21 -1.39 -7.76
CA LYS A 318 5.08 -0.52 -8.15
C LYS A 318 5.38 0.96 -7.82
N PHE A 319 4.61 1.89 -8.38
CA PHE A 319 4.67 3.30 -7.96
C PHE A 319 4.27 3.42 -6.48
N PRO A 320 5.07 4.09 -5.65
CA PRO A 320 4.68 4.42 -4.28
C PRO A 320 3.44 5.33 -4.24
N ALA A 321 2.53 5.09 -3.30
CA ALA A 321 1.31 5.88 -3.12
C ALA A 321 1.56 7.18 -2.32
N PHE A 322 2.51 7.99 -2.78
CA PHE A 322 2.81 9.30 -2.19
C PHE A 322 2.42 10.42 -3.15
N ILE A 323 1.90 11.51 -2.59
CA ILE A 323 1.68 12.79 -3.29
C ILE A 323 2.53 13.84 -2.57
N TRP A 324 3.42 14.47 -3.32
CA TRP A 324 4.31 15.52 -2.84
C TRP A 324 3.90 16.86 -3.45
N GLN A 325 3.61 17.84 -2.60
CA GLN A 325 3.47 19.23 -3.02
C GLN A 325 4.40 20.12 -2.19
N THR A 326 4.77 21.29 -2.71
CA THR A 326 5.56 22.29 -1.98
C THR A 326 4.78 23.57 -1.83
N TYR A 327 4.95 24.23 -0.70
CA TYR A 327 4.30 25.51 -0.42
C TYR A 327 5.28 26.53 0.18
N ASP A 328 5.24 27.76 -0.33
CA ASP A 328 6.22 28.82 0.00
C ASP A 328 5.87 29.58 1.29
N LYS A 329 4.63 29.50 1.80
CA LYS A 329 4.27 30.15 3.08
C LYS A 329 4.17 29.13 4.21
N PRO A 330 4.51 29.50 5.45
CA PRO A 330 4.27 28.63 6.60
C PRO A 330 2.77 28.35 6.71
N VAL A 331 2.39 27.07 6.65
CA VAL A 331 1.06 26.64 7.08
C VAL A 331 1.04 26.82 8.59
N ILE A 332 0.38 27.87 9.07
CA ILE A 332 0.09 28.00 10.49
C ILE A 332 -0.80 26.81 10.84
N ASN A 333 -0.23 25.84 11.55
CA ASN A 333 -0.98 24.72 12.10
C ASN A 333 -2.15 25.30 12.90
N ARG A 334 -3.38 24.95 12.51
CA ARG A 334 -4.63 25.35 13.16
C ARG A 334 -4.83 24.68 14.54
N ARG A 335 -3.74 24.34 15.25
CA ARG A 335 -3.75 23.77 16.61
C ARG A 335 -3.54 24.80 17.72
N THR A 336 -3.27 26.07 17.42
CA THR A 336 -3.04 27.11 18.45
C THR A 336 -3.98 28.33 18.34
N VAL A 337 -4.95 28.34 17.42
CA VAL A 337 -5.84 29.52 17.25
C VAL A 337 -6.93 29.62 18.34
N GLN A 338 -7.06 28.62 19.22
CA GLN A 338 -8.07 28.67 20.29
C GLN A 338 -7.56 29.37 21.57
N ASP A 339 -6.25 29.49 21.77
CA ASP A 339 -5.69 30.00 23.04
C ASP A 339 -5.25 31.48 22.99
N ASP A 340 -5.15 32.07 21.79
CA ASP A 340 -4.67 33.46 21.61
C ASP A 340 -5.80 34.50 21.44
N LEU A 341 -7.08 34.12 21.61
CA LEU A 341 -8.21 35.07 21.57
C LEU A 341 -8.48 35.79 22.90
N ALA A 342 -7.51 35.74 23.83
CA ALA A 342 -7.59 36.40 25.11
C ALA A 342 -6.41 37.34 25.37
N ASP A 343 -5.89 38.04 24.36
CA ASP A 343 -5.30 39.36 24.65
C ASP A 343 -5.12 40.26 23.44
N SER A 344 -5.39 41.54 23.69
CA SER A 344 -5.00 42.73 22.93
C SER A 344 -5.61 42.99 21.54
N ASP A 345 -6.53 43.96 21.56
CA ASP A 345 -6.75 44.97 20.53
C ASP A 345 -5.43 45.56 19.98
N SER A 346 -5.18 45.41 18.68
CA SER A 346 -4.69 46.46 17.75
C SER A 346 -4.16 45.84 16.44
N ASP A 347 -4.29 46.60 15.34
CA ASP A 347 -3.76 46.33 14.00
C ASP A 347 -4.58 45.44 13.05
N SER A 348 -5.82 45.87 12.80
CA SER A 348 -6.59 45.52 11.62
C SER A 348 -6.06 46.25 10.37
N ASN A 349 -5.11 45.66 9.61
CA ASN A 349 -5.00 45.96 8.17
C ASN A 349 -4.16 45.03 7.27
N ASN A 350 -3.69 43.85 7.73
CA ASN A 350 -2.92 42.92 6.86
C ASN A 350 -3.42 41.47 6.77
N ASN A 351 -4.55 41.11 7.41
CA ASN A 351 -4.96 39.71 7.55
C ASN A 351 -5.97 39.16 6.51
N SER A 352 -6.60 39.97 5.68
CA SER A 352 -7.63 39.48 4.73
C SER A 352 -7.08 38.63 3.58
N ASN A 353 -5.88 38.96 3.07
CA ASN A 353 -5.28 38.23 1.93
C ASN A 353 -4.66 36.88 2.32
N ASN A 354 -4.19 36.72 3.57
CA ASN A 354 -3.65 35.43 4.03
C ASN A 354 -4.76 34.41 4.35
N GLN A 355 -5.96 34.89 4.69
CA GLN A 355 -7.10 34.03 5.00
C GLN A 355 -7.67 33.36 3.74
N GLY A 356 -7.86 34.10 2.63
CA GLY A 356 -8.33 33.54 1.37
C GLY A 356 -7.37 32.53 0.72
N ILE A 357 -6.06 32.77 0.79
CA ILE A 357 -5.04 31.84 0.26
C ILE A 357 -5.02 30.54 1.06
N SER A 358 -5.15 30.61 2.40
CA SER A 358 -5.23 29.43 3.28
C SER A 358 -6.45 28.55 2.98
N GLU A 359 -7.58 29.17 2.62
CA GLU A 359 -8.80 28.46 2.23
C GLU A 359 -8.67 27.77 0.87
N GLU A 360 -8.04 28.43 -0.12
CA GLU A 360 -7.77 27.84 -1.44
C GLU A 360 -6.79 26.65 -1.36
N LEU A 361 -5.76 26.75 -0.53
CA LEU A 361 -4.84 25.65 -0.23
C LEU A 361 -5.52 24.47 0.46
N ALA A 362 -6.31 24.75 1.49
CA ALA A 362 -7.06 23.72 2.19
C ALA A 362 -8.03 23.01 1.25
N SER A 363 -8.66 23.77 0.34
CA SER A 363 -9.53 23.26 -0.72
C SER A 363 -8.78 22.37 -1.69
N ASN A 364 -7.63 22.80 -2.23
CA ASN A 364 -6.88 21.99 -3.17
C ASN A 364 -6.30 20.72 -2.51
N LYS A 365 -5.82 20.82 -1.27
CA LYS A 365 -5.39 19.65 -0.50
C LYS A 365 -6.53 18.65 -0.34
N ALA A 366 -7.71 19.13 0.05
CA ALA A 366 -8.89 18.27 0.21
C ALA A 366 -9.27 17.59 -1.11
N ASN A 367 -9.18 18.28 -2.24
CA ASN A 367 -9.45 17.70 -3.57
C ASN A 367 -8.51 16.53 -3.90
N TRP A 368 -7.21 16.67 -3.61
CA TRP A 368 -6.24 15.58 -3.78
C TRP A 368 -6.51 14.41 -2.84
N ASP A 369 -6.78 14.67 -1.57
CA ASP A 369 -7.06 13.64 -0.56
C ASP A 369 -8.35 12.86 -0.88
N GLU A 370 -9.42 13.56 -1.26
CA GLU A 370 -10.73 12.96 -1.57
C GLU A 370 -10.66 12.07 -2.82
N LYS A 371 -9.96 12.52 -3.88
CA LYS A 371 -9.85 11.74 -5.12
C LYS A 371 -8.88 10.57 -5.02
N ASN A 372 -7.96 10.57 -4.07
CA ASN A 372 -6.92 9.56 -3.93
C ASN A 372 -6.94 8.91 -2.54
N PRO A 373 -8.06 8.28 -2.12
CA PRO A 373 -8.13 7.63 -0.83
C PRO A 373 -7.11 6.49 -0.77
N GLY A 374 -6.14 6.61 0.15
CA GLY A 374 -5.04 5.64 0.30
C GLY A 374 -3.66 6.18 -0.13
N PHE A 375 -3.59 7.36 -0.74
CA PHE A 375 -2.32 8.06 -0.93
C PHE A 375 -1.93 8.84 0.33
N VAL A 376 -0.64 8.80 0.66
CA VAL A 376 -0.07 9.68 1.68
C VAL A 376 0.27 11.01 1.00
N HIS A 377 -0.46 12.06 1.36
CA HIS A 377 -0.31 13.38 0.78
C HIS A 377 0.40 14.33 1.75
N GLU A 378 1.61 14.73 1.39
CA GLU A 378 2.48 15.61 2.18
C GLU A 378 2.74 16.94 1.46
N ILE A 379 2.58 18.02 2.20
CA ILE A 379 2.86 19.39 1.74
C ILE A 379 4.08 19.90 2.50
N PHE A 380 5.16 20.18 1.77
CA PHE A 380 6.42 20.62 2.35
C PHE A 380 6.58 22.13 2.37
N ASN A 381 7.04 22.66 3.49
CA ASN A 381 7.57 24.01 3.59
C ASN A 381 9.11 24.00 3.43
N GLU A 382 9.72 25.19 3.35
CA GLU A 382 11.17 25.33 3.10
C GLU A 382 12.04 24.62 4.14
N ASP A 383 11.66 24.65 5.43
CA ASP A 383 12.42 24.01 6.51
C ASP A 383 12.41 22.48 6.40
N ILE A 384 11.23 21.90 6.12
CA ILE A 384 11.10 20.45 5.96
C ILE A 384 11.83 20.00 4.70
N ILE A 385 11.73 20.76 3.60
CA ILE A 385 12.50 20.49 2.37
C ILE A 385 13.99 20.39 2.70
N TYR A 386 14.53 21.37 3.42
CA TYR A 386 15.94 21.40 3.79
C TYR A 386 16.37 20.19 4.62
N ALA A 387 15.57 19.83 5.63
CA ALA A 387 15.82 18.68 6.48
C ALA A 387 15.78 17.36 5.67
N MET A 388 14.81 17.23 4.76
CA MET A 388 14.65 16.06 3.89
C MET A 388 15.83 15.90 2.94
N VAL A 389 16.29 16.98 2.30
CA VAL A 389 17.46 16.95 1.41
C VAL A 389 18.70 16.49 2.18
N ARG A 390 18.94 17.05 3.37
CA ARG A 390 20.06 16.62 4.22
C ARG A 390 19.95 15.15 4.65
N HIS A 391 18.74 14.69 4.97
CA HIS A 391 18.51 13.32 5.42
C HIS A 391 18.76 12.29 4.31
N TYR A 392 18.12 12.43 3.14
CA TYR A 392 18.24 11.43 2.07
C TYR A 392 19.60 11.46 1.37
N TYR A 393 20.23 12.63 1.28
CA TYR A 393 21.47 12.80 0.50
C TYR A 393 22.71 12.92 1.39
N ALA A 394 22.64 12.49 2.66
CA ALA A 394 23.78 12.48 3.57
C ALA A 394 25.00 11.69 3.03
N SER A 395 24.75 10.65 2.23
CA SER A 395 25.79 9.84 1.57
C SER A 395 26.35 10.47 0.28
N VAL A 396 25.73 11.54 -0.22
CA VAL A 396 26.10 12.24 -1.47
C VAL A 396 26.16 13.75 -1.22
N PRO A 397 27.17 14.23 -0.47
CA PRO A 397 27.24 15.61 -0.01
C PRO A 397 27.27 16.66 -1.14
N GLU A 398 27.72 16.29 -2.35
CA GLU A 398 27.71 17.14 -3.53
C GLU A 398 26.30 17.63 -3.88
N VAL A 399 25.28 16.79 -3.69
CA VAL A 399 23.86 17.15 -3.92
C VAL A 399 23.41 18.20 -2.91
N ILE A 400 23.78 18.03 -1.64
CA ILE A 400 23.46 18.99 -0.57
C ILE A 400 24.16 20.33 -0.84
N GLU A 401 25.43 20.29 -1.26
CA GLU A 401 26.19 21.49 -1.62
C GLU A 401 25.55 22.23 -2.79
N ALA A 402 25.18 21.51 -3.86
CA ALA A 402 24.50 22.09 -5.01
C ALA A 402 23.17 22.72 -4.61
N TYR A 403 22.35 22.02 -3.83
CA TYR A 403 21.07 22.54 -3.33
C TYR A 403 21.24 23.86 -2.55
N ASN A 404 22.24 23.92 -1.69
CA ASN A 404 22.54 25.13 -0.91
C ASN A 404 23.08 26.28 -1.77
N ALA A 405 23.76 25.97 -2.88
CA ALA A 405 24.34 26.96 -3.78
C ALA A 405 23.32 27.58 -4.75
N LEU A 406 22.13 26.99 -4.91
CA LEU A 406 21.09 27.54 -5.79
C LEU A 406 20.63 28.92 -5.27
N PRO A 407 20.67 29.98 -6.10
CA PRO A 407 20.51 31.37 -5.67
C PRO A 407 19.06 31.76 -5.37
N THR A 408 18.08 31.07 -5.94
CA THR A 408 16.66 31.43 -5.81
C THR A 408 15.84 30.26 -5.30
N LYS A 409 14.73 30.58 -4.62
CA LYS A 409 13.77 29.59 -4.10
C LYS A 409 13.19 28.71 -5.18
N ILE A 410 12.85 29.28 -6.34
CA ILE A 410 12.25 28.53 -7.46
C ILE A 410 13.19 27.43 -7.96
N LEU A 411 14.49 27.71 -8.09
CA LEU A 411 15.47 26.70 -8.50
C LEU A 411 15.58 25.59 -7.44
N LYS A 412 15.49 25.94 -6.16
CA LYS A 412 15.52 24.97 -5.05
C LYS A 412 14.28 24.07 -5.07
N ILE A 413 13.09 24.61 -5.26
CA ILE A 413 11.85 23.85 -5.38
C ILE A 413 11.91 22.93 -6.61
N ASP A 414 12.33 23.46 -7.76
CA ASP A 414 12.52 22.67 -8.97
C ASP A 414 13.52 21.53 -8.78
N PHE A 415 14.60 21.77 -8.04
CA PHE A 415 15.56 20.71 -7.76
C PHE A 415 14.98 19.69 -6.77
N PHE A 416 14.30 20.16 -5.72
CA PHE A 416 13.72 19.32 -4.69
C PHE A 416 12.71 18.31 -5.24
N LYS A 417 11.86 18.68 -6.21
CA LYS A 417 10.91 17.72 -6.80
C LYS A 417 11.61 16.49 -7.39
N TYR A 418 12.74 16.67 -8.07
CA TYR A 418 13.53 15.54 -8.55
C TYR A 418 14.21 14.78 -7.40
N LEU A 419 14.67 15.48 -6.37
CA LEU A 419 15.31 14.86 -5.21
C LEU A 419 14.36 13.96 -4.41
N ILE A 420 13.11 14.40 -4.18
CA ILE A 420 12.12 13.60 -3.45
C ILE A 420 11.63 12.42 -4.32
N LEU A 421 11.42 12.63 -5.62
CA LEU A 421 11.06 11.56 -6.55
C LEU A 421 12.16 10.50 -6.68
N LEU A 422 13.43 10.91 -6.69
CA LEU A 422 14.55 9.96 -6.73
C LEU A 422 14.59 9.11 -5.45
N ALA A 423 14.43 9.74 -4.28
CA ALA A 423 14.59 9.09 -2.99
C ALA A 423 13.38 8.23 -2.60
N ARG A 424 12.15 8.70 -2.88
CA ARG A 424 10.91 8.12 -2.39
C ARG A 424 9.96 7.66 -3.49
N GLY A 425 10.17 8.08 -4.74
CA GLY A 425 9.20 7.89 -5.83
C GLY A 425 7.88 8.60 -5.54
N GLY A 426 6.80 8.13 -6.15
CA GLY A 426 5.46 8.68 -6.01
C GLY A 426 5.16 9.78 -7.02
N LEU A 427 4.14 10.58 -6.74
CA LEU A 427 3.70 11.70 -7.56
C LEU A 427 4.19 13.01 -6.95
N TYR A 428 4.81 13.86 -7.76
CA TYR A 428 4.95 15.28 -7.46
C TYR A 428 3.91 16.06 -8.25
N ALA A 429 3.24 17.01 -7.58
CA ALA A 429 2.28 17.93 -8.16
C ALA A 429 2.56 19.37 -7.68
N ASP A 430 2.55 20.35 -8.59
CA ASP A 430 2.58 21.75 -8.17
C ASP A 430 1.28 22.12 -7.42
N MET A 431 1.39 23.10 -6.53
CA MET A 431 0.32 23.44 -5.58
C MET A 431 -0.94 24.01 -6.25
N ASP A 432 -0.80 24.57 -7.44
CA ASP A 432 -1.86 25.12 -8.29
C ASP A 432 -2.41 24.08 -9.30
N THR A 433 -2.11 22.80 -9.06
CA THR A 433 -2.69 21.70 -9.83
C THR A 433 -3.87 21.10 -9.11
N VAL A 434 -5.03 21.05 -9.79
CA VAL A 434 -6.28 20.47 -9.29
C VAL A 434 -6.50 19.10 -9.93
N PRO A 435 -6.71 18.03 -9.15
CA PRO A 435 -6.96 16.70 -9.70
C PRO A 435 -8.39 16.60 -10.20
N LEU A 436 -8.58 16.09 -11.42
CA LEU A 436 -9.88 15.77 -12.01
C LEU A 436 -10.19 14.28 -11.90
N GLN A 437 -9.16 13.43 -12.05
CA GLN A 437 -9.26 11.98 -11.94
C GLN A 437 -8.28 11.40 -10.90
N PRO A 438 -8.65 10.30 -10.24
CA PRO A 438 -7.74 9.56 -9.36
C PRO A 438 -6.48 9.08 -10.09
N ILE A 439 -5.33 9.13 -9.43
CA ILE A 439 -4.03 8.72 -9.96
C ILE A 439 -4.04 7.27 -10.49
N PRO A 440 -4.67 6.27 -9.80
CA PRO A 440 -4.71 4.91 -10.31
C PRO A 440 -5.38 4.77 -11.69
N ASN A 441 -6.25 5.72 -12.07
CA ASN A 441 -6.95 5.70 -13.34
C ASN A 441 -6.14 6.29 -14.49
N TRP A 442 -4.95 6.86 -14.22
CA TRP A 442 -4.16 7.51 -15.26
C TRP A 442 -3.54 6.50 -16.23
N ILE A 443 -3.21 5.29 -15.76
CA ILE A 443 -2.62 4.25 -16.61
C ILE A 443 -3.73 3.58 -17.43
N PRO A 444 -3.64 3.60 -18.78
CA PRO A 444 -4.61 2.91 -19.63
C PRO A 444 -4.69 1.41 -19.31
N GLY A 445 -5.89 0.82 -19.36
CA GLY A 445 -6.10 -0.58 -18.96
C GLY A 445 -5.38 -1.63 -19.82
N ASP A 446 -4.89 -1.25 -21.00
CA ASP A 446 -4.07 -2.07 -21.89
C ASP A 446 -2.56 -2.02 -21.57
N VAL A 447 -2.15 -1.18 -20.62
CA VAL A 447 -0.75 -1.01 -20.20
C VAL A 447 -0.53 -1.65 -18.83
N ASP A 448 0.42 -2.59 -18.72
CA ASP A 448 0.80 -3.18 -17.42
C ASP A 448 1.50 -2.14 -16.54
N PRO A 449 0.92 -1.73 -15.39
CA PRO A 449 1.51 -0.72 -14.50
C PRO A 449 2.91 -1.08 -13.99
N ARG A 450 3.23 -2.38 -13.90
CA ARG A 450 4.56 -2.83 -13.43
C ARG A 450 5.66 -2.50 -14.43
N LYS A 451 5.34 -2.37 -15.72
CA LYS A 451 6.31 -2.04 -16.77
C LYS A 451 6.60 -0.55 -16.89
N ILE A 452 5.79 0.31 -16.28
CA ILE A 452 5.96 1.76 -16.32
C ILE A 452 6.71 2.21 -15.08
N GLY A 453 7.84 2.90 -15.26
CA GLY A 453 8.69 3.48 -14.21
C GLY A 453 8.57 5.00 -14.07
N LEU A 454 8.03 5.67 -15.08
CA LEU A 454 7.88 7.13 -15.11
C LEU A 454 6.62 7.53 -15.90
N ILE A 455 5.85 8.49 -15.38
CA ILE A 455 4.70 9.10 -16.05
C ILE A 455 4.91 10.61 -16.13
N ILE A 456 4.74 11.14 -17.34
CA ILE A 456 4.93 12.56 -17.67
C ILE A 456 3.94 13.01 -18.74
N GLY A 457 3.74 14.33 -18.85
CA GLY A 457 3.00 14.95 -19.94
C GLY A 457 3.87 15.84 -20.82
N ILE A 458 3.38 16.13 -22.02
CA ILE A 458 3.88 17.25 -22.82
C ILE A 458 3.38 18.55 -22.18
N GLU A 459 4.26 19.52 -21.98
CA GLU A 459 3.88 20.87 -21.51
C GLU A 459 3.59 21.80 -22.68
N HIS A 460 4.41 21.68 -23.72
CA HIS A 460 4.33 22.56 -24.88
C HIS A 460 4.78 21.80 -26.12
N ASP A 461 4.00 21.93 -27.19
CA ASP A 461 4.38 21.48 -28.53
C ASP A 461 4.12 22.59 -29.56
N ALA A 462 5.18 23.30 -29.94
CA ALA A 462 5.11 24.43 -30.84
C ALA A 462 4.60 24.04 -32.23
N GLN A 463 3.64 24.81 -32.75
CA GLN A 463 3.13 24.61 -34.12
C GLN A 463 3.96 25.37 -35.17
N ASP A 464 4.60 26.48 -34.78
CA ASP A 464 5.44 27.31 -35.65
C ASP A 464 6.84 27.53 -35.04
N ASN A 465 7.64 28.47 -35.57
CA ASN A 465 9.00 28.75 -35.11
C ASN A 465 9.09 29.87 -34.04
N SER A 466 7.97 30.46 -33.61
CA SER A 466 7.93 31.59 -32.67
C SER A 466 8.20 31.19 -31.21
N TRP A 467 8.16 29.89 -30.90
CA TRP A 467 8.38 29.34 -29.55
C TRP A 467 9.66 29.77 -28.86
N LYS A 468 10.70 30.19 -29.61
CA LYS A 468 12.00 30.57 -29.05
C LYS A 468 11.95 31.76 -28.07
N ASN A 469 10.86 32.52 -28.08
CA ASN A 469 10.67 33.66 -27.16
C ASN A 469 10.24 33.20 -25.76
N ASP A 470 9.45 32.13 -25.69
CA ASP A 470 8.77 31.71 -24.46
C ASP A 470 9.26 30.34 -23.95
N TYR A 471 9.87 29.54 -24.84
CA TYR A 471 10.33 28.18 -24.57
C TYR A 471 11.77 27.95 -25.04
N VAL A 472 12.47 27.05 -24.34
CA VAL A 472 13.87 26.70 -24.63
C VAL A 472 13.96 25.57 -25.66
N ARG A 473 12.90 24.79 -25.86
CA ARG A 473 12.80 23.73 -26.87
C ARG A 473 11.46 23.83 -27.60
N ARG A 474 11.45 23.38 -28.86
CA ARG A 474 10.22 23.30 -29.69
C ARG A 474 9.13 22.44 -29.03
N LEU A 475 9.55 21.35 -28.40
CA LEU A 475 8.68 20.47 -27.62
C LEU A 475 9.31 20.32 -26.24
N GLN A 476 8.51 20.48 -25.19
CA GLN A 476 8.95 20.34 -23.80
C GLN A 476 8.01 19.41 -23.03
N PHE A 477 8.59 18.58 -22.16
CA PHE A 477 7.85 17.79 -21.20
C PHE A 477 7.62 18.59 -19.92
N GLY A 478 6.42 18.48 -19.36
CA GLY A 478 6.00 19.20 -18.17
C GLY A 478 6.71 18.73 -16.91
N THR A 479 6.78 19.64 -15.93
CA THR A 479 7.41 19.37 -14.63
C THR A 479 6.49 19.64 -13.44
N TRP A 480 5.28 20.17 -13.68
CA TRP A 480 4.28 20.38 -12.62
C TRP A 480 3.62 19.08 -12.18
N ILE A 481 3.59 18.06 -13.04
CA ILE A 481 3.17 16.70 -12.70
C ILE A 481 4.22 15.71 -13.18
N ILE A 482 4.81 14.96 -12.24
CA ILE A 482 5.74 13.88 -12.53
C ILE A 482 5.46 12.74 -11.56
N GLN A 483 5.20 11.54 -12.07
CA GLN A 483 5.11 10.34 -11.24
C GLN A 483 6.27 9.40 -11.56
N ALA A 484 7.05 9.01 -10.55
CA ALA A 484 8.25 8.21 -10.75
C ALA A 484 8.35 7.06 -9.74
N LYS A 485 8.95 5.94 -10.16
CA LYS A 485 9.48 4.94 -9.23
C LYS A 485 10.75 5.47 -8.57
N PRO A 486 11.00 5.11 -7.29
CA PRO A 486 12.24 5.50 -6.63
C PRO A 486 13.44 4.95 -7.41
N GLY A 487 14.50 5.76 -7.49
CA GLY A 487 15.72 5.39 -8.21
C GLY A 487 15.68 5.52 -9.73
N HIS A 488 14.56 5.89 -10.37
CA HIS A 488 14.41 5.89 -11.84
C HIS A 488 15.60 6.56 -12.59
N PRO A 489 16.19 5.95 -13.64
CA PRO A 489 17.43 6.44 -14.25
C PRO A 489 17.33 7.86 -14.83
N ALA A 490 16.20 8.24 -15.43
CA ALA A 490 15.99 9.60 -15.92
C ALA A 490 15.95 10.64 -14.78
N ILE A 491 15.34 10.30 -13.64
CA ILE A 491 15.29 11.16 -12.45
C ILE A 491 16.70 11.27 -11.81
N ARG A 492 17.45 10.17 -11.81
CA ARG A 492 18.84 10.14 -11.34
C ARG A 492 19.74 11.04 -12.19
N GLU A 493 19.55 11.02 -13.51
CA GLU A 493 20.34 11.83 -14.44
C GLU A 493 20.06 13.32 -14.28
N ILE A 494 18.80 13.75 -14.10
CA ILE A 494 18.48 15.18 -13.84
C ILE A 494 19.07 15.66 -12.52
N VAL A 495 19.06 14.81 -11.48
CA VAL A 495 19.71 15.14 -10.21
C VAL A 495 21.22 15.31 -10.39
N ALA A 496 21.88 14.41 -11.11
CA ALA A 496 23.31 14.51 -11.40
C ALA A 496 23.64 15.77 -12.22
N GLN A 497 22.87 16.02 -13.29
CA GLN A 497 23.08 17.15 -14.20
C GLN A 497 22.92 18.50 -13.50
N ILE A 498 21.86 18.68 -12.71
CA ILE A 498 21.63 19.90 -11.92
C ILE A 498 22.77 20.09 -10.92
N THR A 499 23.17 19.03 -10.22
CA THR A 499 24.26 19.08 -9.23
C THR A 499 25.57 19.53 -9.87
N GLU A 500 26.02 18.84 -10.93
CA GLU A 500 27.27 19.16 -11.63
C GLU A 500 27.26 20.55 -12.24
N THR A 501 26.16 20.93 -12.89
CA THR A 501 26.01 22.27 -13.50
C THR A 501 26.06 23.36 -12.43
N THR A 502 25.40 23.15 -11.30
CA THR A 502 25.35 24.13 -10.20
C THR A 502 26.71 24.30 -9.53
N LEU A 503 27.40 23.19 -9.22
CA LEU A 503 28.74 23.24 -8.63
C LEU A 503 29.76 23.82 -9.61
N LYS A 504 29.64 23.54 -10.92
CA LYS A 504 30.45 24.19 -11.94
C LYS A 504 30.23 25.71 -11.94
N ARG A 505 28.98 26.16 -12.05
CA ARG A 505 28.65 27.60 -12.00
C ARG A 505 29.11 28.27 -10.71
N LYS A 506 29.03 27.58 -9.57
CA LYS A 506 29.56 28.06 -8.29
C LYS A 506 31.07 28.27 -8.35
N ARG A 507 31.84 27.31 -8.90
CA ARG A 507 33.29 27.42 -9.06
C ARG A 507 33.68 28.55 -10.03
N ASP A 508 32.89 28.73 -11.09
CA ASP A 508 33.14 29.72 -12.14
C ASP A 508 32.57 31.12 -11.78
N ASN A 509 31.92 31.27 -10.61
CA ASN A 509 31.22 32.48 -10.15
C ASN A 509 30.07 32.95 -11.08
N GLU A 510 29.40 32.02 -11.75
CA GLU A 510 28.33 32.27 -12.72
C GLU A 510 26.91 31.99 -12.14
N LEU A 511 26.75 32.07 -10.82
CA LEU A 511 25.43 31.85 -10.17
C LEU A 511 24.46 33.02 -10.39
N ASN A 512 24.95 34.22 -10.69
CA ASN A 512 24.15 35.43 -10.83
C ASN A 512 23.58 35.56 -12.26
N LEU A 513 22.45 34.89 -12.52
CA LEU A 513 21.69 35.04 -13.76
C LEU A 513 20.47 35.93 -13.55
N ASN A 514 19.94 36.49 -14.64
CA ASN A 514 18.68 37.20 -14.60
C ASN A 514 17.51 36.21 -14.50
N PHE A 515 17.09 35.88 -13.28
CA PHE A 515 15.97 34.96 -13.01
C PHE A 515 14.58 35.59 -13.22
N ARG A 516 14.49 36.85 -13.68
CA ARG A 516 13.23 37.38 -14.24
C ARG A 516 12.95 36.83 -15.64
N ASN A 517 13.99 36.33 -16.33
CA ASN A 517 13.84 35.61 -17.58
C ASN A 517 13.60 34.13 -17.28
N ASP A 518 12.37 33.66 -17.50
CA ASP A 518 11.95 32.29 -17.24
C ASP A 518 12.82 31.26 -18.00
N LEU A 519 13.36 31.62 -19.17
CA LEU A 519 14.26 30.77 -19.97
C LEU A 519 15.53 30.36 -19.20
N ASN A 520 16.03 31.20 -18.30
CA ASN A 520 17.20 30.88 -17.47
C ASN A 520 16.87 29.85 -16.38
N ILE A 521 15.64 29.85 -15.87
CA ILE A 521 15.16 28.86 -14.90
C ILE A 521 14.91 27.53 -15.63
N MET A 522 14.18 27.58 -16.75
CA MET A 522 13.86 26.42 -17.59
C MET A 522 15.10 25.69 -18.11
N SER A 523 16.19 26.42 -18.39
CA SER A 523 17.47 25.87 -18.87
C SER A 523 18.42 25.42 -17.76
N TRP A 524 18.06 25.54 -16.48
CA TRP A 524 18.87 25.07 -15.36
C TRP A 524 18.19 23.94 -14.59
N THR A 525 16.99 24.17 -14.05
CA THR A 525 16.26 23.21 -13.21
C THR A 525 14.87 22.87 -13.75
N GLY A 526 14.35 23.65 -14.69
CA GLY A 526 13.01 23.45 -15.23
C GLY A 526 12.92 22.52 -16.45
N SER A 527 11.86 22.70 -17.24
CA SER A 527 11.44 21.77 -18.28
C SER A 527 12.39 21.65 -19.48
N GLY A 528 13.30 22.60 -19.70
CA GLY A 528 14.28 22.53 -20.78
C GLY A 528 15.32 21.42 -20.56
N VAL A 529 16.00 21.44 -19.40
CA VAL A 529 16.99 20.40 -19.04
C VAL A 529 16.30 19.06 -18.85
N TRP A 530 15.12 19.05 -18.25
CA TRP A 530 14.31 17.84 -18.09
C TRP A 530 14.03 17.17 -19.45
N THR A 531 13.65 17.96 -20.44
CA THR A 531 13.39 17.47 -21.79
C THR A 531 14.64 16.89 -22.45
N ASP A 532 15.79 17.55 -22.33
CA ASP A 532 17.06 17.05 -22.89
C ASP A 532 17.44 15.70 -22.29
N ILE A 533 17.22 15.52 -20.99
CA ILE A 533 17.54 14.29 -20.27
C ILE A 533 16.61 13.15 -20.68
N LEU A 534 15.32 13.41 -20.86
CA LEU A 534 14.40 12.41 -21.37
C LEU A 534 14.78 11.97 -22.79
N PHE A 535 15.12 12.90 -23.69
CA PHE A 535 15.61 12.52 -25.01
C PHE A 535 16.94 11.76 -24.94
N THR A 536 17.85 12.13 -24.04
CA THR A 536 19.09 11.39 -23.80
C THR A 536 18.80 9.97 -23.32
N TYR A 537 17.86 9.82 -22.38
CA TYR A 537 17.40 8.52 -21.89
C TYR A 537 16.80 7.66 -23.00
N PHE A 538 15.88 8.21 -23.80
CA PHE A 538 15.25 7.49 -24.92
C PHE A 538 16.23 7.11 -26.04
N ASN A 539 17.35 7.83 -26.17
CA ASN A 539 18.38 7.53 -27.17
C ASN A 539 19.57 6.75 -26.58
N ASP A 540 19.54 6.40 -25.29
CA ASP A 540 20.48 5.48 -24.68
C ASP A 540 19.91 4.05 -24.77
N TYR A 541 20.46 3.26 -25.68
CA TYR A 541 20.02 1.88 -25.92
C TYR A 541 20.17 0.99 -24.68
N LEU A 542 21.21 1.19 -23.85
CA LEU A 542 21.46 0.35 -22.67
C LEU A 542 20.43 0.60 -21.57
N ARG A 543 19.91 1.82 -21.49
CA ARG A 543 18.89 2.21 -20.50
C ARG A 543 17.47 1.95 -21.00
N SER A 544 17.17 2.35 -22.23
CA SER A 544 15.81 2.35 -22.76
C SER A 544 15.43 1.12 -23.60
N GLY A 545 16.41 0.35 -24.07
CA GLY A 545 16.21 -0.76 -25.01
C GLY A 545 15.76 -0.32 -26.41
N ILE A 546 15.78 0.99 -26.72
CA ILE A 546 15.31 1.53 -28.00
C ILE A 546 16.50 1.62 -28.97
N ALA A 547 16.45 0.85 -30.06
CA ALA A 547 17.51 0.83 -31.07
C ALA A 547 17.43 1.99 -32.09
N ARG A 548 16.28 2.67 -32.17
CA ARG A 548 16.02 3.73 -33.15
C ARG A 548 16.18 5.11 -32.53
N LYS A 549 16.59 6.10 -33.33
CA LYS A 549 16.71 7.48 -32.86
C LYS A 549 15.32 8.07 -32.55
N VAL A 550 15.14 8.52 -31.31
CA VAL A 550 13.93 9.18 -30.85
C VAL A 550 14.09 10.70 -30.95
N THR A 551 13.12 11.37 -31.56
CA THR A 551 13.13 12.83 -31.73
C THR A 551 11.77 13.44 -31.39
N TRP A 552 11.71 14.76 -31.19
CA TRP A 552 10.47 15.49 -30.88
C TRP A 552 9.33 15.20 -31.87
N LYS A 553 9.64 14.86 -33.13
CA LYS A 553 8.65 14.54 -34.18
C LYS A 553 7.70 13.43 -33.78
N GLU A 554 8.13 12.52 -32.92
CA GLU A 554 7.33 11.41 -32.43
C GLU A 554 6.28 11.76 -31.38
N PHE A 555 6.40 12.95 -30.80
CA PHE A 555 5.54 13.50 -29.77
C PHE A 555 4.76 14.71 -30.27
N HIS A 556 5.06 15.19 -31.48
CA HIS A 556 4.35 16.29 -32.10
C HIS A 556 2.88 15.93 -32.37
N ASN A 557 1.97 16.79 -31.94
CA ASN A 557 0.52 16.65 -32.07
C ASN A 557 -0.02 15.32 -31.50
N LEU A 558 0.55 14.88 -30.39
CA LEU A 558 0.13 13.65 -29.70
C LEU A 558 -1.34 13.78 -29.24
N LYS A 559 -2.19 12.80 -29.59
CA LYS A 559 -3.62 12.77 -29.20
C LYS A 559 -3.97 11.68 -28.19
N THR A 560 -3.17 10.63 -28.15
CA THR A 560 -3.35 9.48 -27.25
C THR A 560 -2.06 9.26 -26.46
N PRO A 561 -2.14 8.70 -25.24
CA PRO A 561 -0.94 8.34 -24.49
C PRO A 561 -0.03 7.41 -25.29
N LYS A 562 1.28 7.55 -25.06
CA LYS A 562 2.31 6.76 -25.72
C LYS A 562 3.27 6.20 -24.68
N VAL A 563 3.43 4.88 -24.69
CA VAL A 563 4.48 4.22 -23.92
C VAL A 563 5.75 4.15 -24.76
N LEU A 564 6.88 4.53 -24.17
CA LEU A 564 8.19 4.43 -24.77
C LEU A 564 9.20 3.98 -23.70
N SER A 565 9.85 2.84 -23.91
CA SER A 565 10.57 2.12 -22.84
C SER A 565 9.62 1.82 -21.67
N ASP A 566 9.96 2.31 -20.48
CA ASP A 566 9.22 2.28 -19.23
C ASP A 566 8.61 3.65 -18.90
N VAL A 567 8.53 4.56 -19.87
CA VAL A 567 7.94 5.89 -19.69
C VAL A 567 6.59 5.97 -20.38
N LEU A 568 5.56 6.42 -19.67
CA LEU A 568 4.25 6.71 -20.21
C LEU A 568 4.09 8.23 -20.39
N ILE A 569 3.93 8.65 -21.64
CA ILE A 569 3.86 10.05 -22.05
C ILE A 569 2.43 10.41 -22.44
N PHE A 570 1.89 11.46 -21.82
CA PHE A 570 0.57 11.99 -22.12
C PHE A 570 0.57 13.21 -23.06
N PRO A 571 -0.52 13.42 -23.83
CA PRO A 571 -0.75 14.63 -24.61
C PRO A 571 -0.69 15.93 -23.79
N GLU A 572 -0.50 17.06 -24.48
CA GLU A 572 -0.38 18.40 -23.87
C GLU A 572 -1.59 18.81 -23.00
N PHE A 573 -2.79 18.37 -23.37
CA PHE A 573 -4.03 18.73 -22.67
C PHE A 573 -4.31 17.87 -21.42
N THR A 574 -3.60 16.76 -21.21
CA THR A 574 -3.98 15.78 -20.18
C THR A 574 -3.79 16.30 -18.75
N PHE A 575 -2.65 16.96 -18.49
CA PHE A 575 -2.34 17.56 -17.20
C PHE A 575 -2.57 19.08 -17.17
N ASN A 576 -3.28 19.59 -18.17
CA ASN A 576 -3.64 20.99 -18.32
C ASN A 576 -5.04 21.12 -18.95
N ALA A 577 -6.01 20.42 -18.35
CA ALA A 577 -7.38 20.38 -18.82
C ALA A 577 -8.08 21.74 -18.65
N PRO A 578 -9.00 22.11 -19.54
CA PRO A 578 -9.71 23.39 -19.45
C PRO A 578 -10.62 23.44 -18.22
N ASN A 579 -10.81 24.64 -17.66
CA ASN A 579 -11.66 24.87 -16.47
C ASN A 579 -13.14 24.48 -16.70
N THR A 580 -13.59 24.50 -17.95
CA THR A 580 -14.95 24.10 -18.33
C THR A 580 -14.88 22.92 -19.28
N ILE A 581 -15.39 21.77 -18.83
CA ILE A 581 -15.41 20.52 -19.60
C ILE A 581 -16.86 20.21 -19.99
N THR A 582 -17.12 20.07 -21.29
CA THR A 582 -18.43 19.64 -21.79
C THR A 582 -18.54 18.12 -21.79
N ASN A 583 -19.77 17.58 -21.68
CA ASN A 583 -19.96 16.13 -21.65
C ASN A 583 -19.59 15.43 -22.96
N ASP A 584 -19.67 16.15 -24.09
CA ASP A 584 -19.41 15.62 -25.44
C ASP A 584 -17.95 15.79 -25.90
N ASP A 585 -17.07 16.31 -25.03
CA ASP A 585 -15.65 16.49 -25.38
C ASP A 585 -14.97 15.12 -25.56
N PRO A 586 -14.45 14.78 -26.75
CA PRO A 586 -13.81 13.50 -27.01
C PRO A 586 -12.55 13.25 -26.16
N HIS A 587 -11.93 14.30 -25.62
CA HIS A 587 -10.73 14.20 -24.78
C HIS A 587 -11.04 14.09 -23.28
N LYS A 588 -12.32 14.16 -22.87
CA LYS A 588 -12.73 14.15 -21.45
C LYS A 588 -12.11 13.02 -20.63
N ILE A 589 -11.98 11.84 -21.22
CA ILE A 589 -11.41 10.65 -20.57
C ILE A 589 -9.93 10.85 -20.21
N LEU A 590 -9.21 11.69 -20.96
CA LEU A 590 -7.80 11.97 -20.79
C LEU A 590 -7.53 13.28 -20.05
N TYR A 591 -8.55 13.95 -19.50
CA TYR A 591 -8.38 15.10 -18.61
C TYR A 591 -8.15 14.61 -17.17
N PHE A 592 -6.91 14.69 -16.71
CA PHE A 592 -6.51 14.19 -15.40
C PHE A 592 -6.33 15.30 -14.38
N THR A 593 -5.79 16.44 -14.79
CA THR A 593 -5.60 17.60 -13.91
C THR A 593 -5.81 18.90 -14.69
N THR A 594 -6.18 19.95 -13.96
CA THR A 594 -6.15 21.35 -14.42
C THR A 594 -5.00 22.06 -13.70
N HIS A 595 -4.30 22.96 -14.39
CA HIS A 595 -3.18 23.71 -13.84
C HIS A 595 -3.41 25.21 -14.02
N ASP A 596 -3.49 25.96 -12.92
CA ASP A 596 -3.89 27.36 -12.95
C ASP A 596 -2.77 28.32 -13.36
N ASN A 597 -1.55 27.81 -13.61
CA ASN A 597 -0.35 28.58 -13.98
C ASN A 597 -0.12 29.76 -13.03
N ALA A 598 -0.44 29.57 -11.77
CA ALA A 598 -0.39 30.59 -10.78
C ALA A 598 1.09 30.81 -10.44
N LYS A 599 1.64 31.90 -10.98
CA LYS A 599 3.04 32.34 -10.82
C LYS A 599 3.32 32.81 -9.39
N PHE A 600 2.93 32.04 -8.38
CA PHE A 600 3.00 32.36 -6.96
C PHE A 600 4.43 32.73 -6.52
N TRP A 601 5.45 32.17 -7.18
CA TRP A 601 6.87 32.48 -6.96
C TRP A 601 7.33 33.83 -7.55
N LYS A 602 6.56 34.49 -8.42
CA LYS A 602 6.92 35.79 -9.02
C LYS A 602 6.54 36.99 -8.16
N ILE A 603 5.83 36.79 -7.04
CA ILE A 603 5.55 37.84 -6.08
C ILE A 603 6.82 38.08 -5.24
N VAL A 604 7.83 38.67 -5.87
CA VAL A 604 9.02 39.15 -5.17
C VAL A 604 8.59 40.37 -4.36
N SER A 605 8.74 40.32 -3.04
CA SER A 605 8.64 41.46 -2.15
C SER A 605 9.45 42.60 -2.76
N LYS A 606 8.84 43.78 -2.97
CA LYS A 606 9.58 44.99 -3.31
C LYS A 606 10.69 45.12 -2.25
N VAL A 607 11.93 44.95 -2.67
CA VAL A 607 13.08 45.32 -1.85
C VAL A 607 12.88 46.80 -1.57
N GLY A 608 12.52 47.12 -0.32
CA GLY A 608 12.48 48.49 0.14
C GLY A 608 13.86 49.08 -0.07
N ASP A 609 13.91 50.25 -0.70
CA ASP A 609 15.13 51.02 -0.84
C ASP A 609 15.81 51.11 0.53
N VAL A 610 16.95 50.41 0.68
CA VAL A 610 17.91 50.74 1.72
C VAL A 610 18.49 52.09 1.31
N LYS A 611 17.84 53.16 1.76
CA LYS A 611 18.46 54.48 1.79
C LYS A 611 19.56 54.43 2.84
N ASP A 612 20.77 54.72 2.41
CA ASP A 612 21.91 55.01 3.25
C ASP A 612 21.52 55.94 4.41
N ALA A 613 21.79 55.50 5.64
CA ALA A 613 21.97 56.33 6.82
C ALA A 613 22.86 55.59 7.84
#